data_AF-A0AAQ3NAQ4-F1
#
_entry.id   AF-A0AAQ3NAQ4-F1
#
_cell.length_a   1.000
_cell.length_b   1.000
_cell.length_c   1.000
_cell.angle_alpha   90.00
_cell.angle_beta   90.00
_cell.angle_gamma   90.00
#
_symmetry.space_group_name_H-M   'P 1'
#
loop_
_entity.id
_entity.type
_entity.pdbx_description
1 polymer ?
#
loop_
_entity_poly.entity_id
_entity_poly.type
_entity_poly.pdbx_seq_one_letter_code
_entity_poly.pdbx_strand_id
1 'polypeptide(L)'
;MRIQAMELVQAGKDIESAYWELVVKDIQDACKLFEPIYDQTDGGDGYVSVEVSPRLADDTEGTIEAAKWLHKVVDRPNVYIKIPATEACVPSIKEVIANGISVNVTVSLCYILSYNIN
;
A
#
# COMPACT_ATOMS: atom_id res chain seq x y z
N MET A 1 -17.84 -5.67 2.86
CA MET A 1 -17.74 -5.52 1.38
C MET A 1 -19.07 -5.37 0.66
N ARG A 2 -19.97 -6.38 0.56
CA ARG A 2 -21.11 -6.31 -0.38
C ARG A 2 -22.12 -5.18 -0.12
N ILE A 3 -22.42 -4.88 1.16
CA ILE A 3 -23.34 -3.79 1.55
C ILE A 3 -22.71 -2.41 1.26
N GLN A 4 -21.43 -2.26 1.60
CA GLN A 4 -20.67 -1.01 1.48
C GLN A 4 -20.43 -0.60 0.01
N ALA A 5 -20.20 -1.58 -0.88
CA ALA A 5 -20.11 -1.34 -2.31
C ALA A 5 -21.44 -0.84 -2.90
N MET A 6 -22.58 -1.33 -2.40
CA MET A 6 -23.90 -0.90 -2.86
C MET A 6 -24.25 0.53 -2.41
N GLU A 7 -23.85 0.92 -1.20
CA GLU A 7 -24.04 2.28 -0.68
C GLU A 7 -23.27 3.33 -1.50
N LEU A 8 -22.02 3.02 -1.89
CA LEU A 8 -21.19 3.94 -2.68
C LEU A 8 -21.66 4.08 -4.14
N VAL A 9 -22.14 2.99 -4.75
CA VAL A 9 -22.76 3.02 -6.09
C VAL A 9 -24.07 3.82 -6.07
N GLN A 10 -24.86 3.73 -4.98
CA GLN A 10 -26.08 4.54 -4.83
C GLN A 10 -25.79 6.03 -4.59
N ALA A 11 -24.62 6.38 -4.05
CA ALA A 11 -24.20 7.77 -3.83
C ALA A 11 -23.71 8.50 -5.09
N GLY A 12 -23.70 7.85 -6.26
CA GLY A 12 -23.30 8.46 -7.53
C GLY A 12 -21.81 8.77 -7.65
N LYS A 13 -20.97 8.18 -6.79
CA LYS A 13 -19.51 8.28 -6.89
C LYS A 13 -18.99 7.47 -8.08
N ASP A 14 -17.92 7.97 -8.68
CA ASP A 14 -17.14 7.22 -9.65
C ASP A 14 -16.66 5.89 -9.04
N ILE A 15 -16.69 4.82 -9.85
CA ILE A 15 -16.43 3.44 -9.42
C ILE A 15 -15.01 3.31 -8.85
N GLU A 16 -14.03 3.99 -9.44
CA GLU A 16 -12.64 3.93 -8.99
C GLU A 16 -12.48 4.62 -7.62
N SER A 17 -13.15 5.76 -7.43
CA SER A 17 -13.15 6.45 -6.14
C SER A 17 -13.79 5.60 -5.04
N ALA A 18 -14.92 4.96 -5.34
CA ALA A 18 -15.59 4.05 -4.40
C ALA A 18 -14.73 2.82 -4.06
N TYR A 19 -14.04 2.26 -5.06
CA TYR A 19 -13.11 1.14 -4.86
C TYR A 19 -11.98 1.54 -3.91
N TRP A 20 -11.31 2.67 -4.15
CA TRP A 20 -10.21 3.11 -3.31
C TRP A 20 -10.63 3.45 -1.88
N GLU A 21 -11.81 4.03 -1.68
CA GLU A 21 -12.34 4.28 -0.33
C GLU A 21 -12.52 2.97 0.45
N LEU A 22 -13.03 1.92 -0.20
CA LEU A 22 -13.15 0.60 0.43
C LEU A 22 -11.79 -0.02 0.72
N VAL A 23 -10.86 0.02 -0.23
CA VAL A 23 -9.51 -0.55 -0.06
C VAL A 23 -8.78 0.15 1.09
N VAL A 24 -8.77 1.49 1.12
CA VAL A 24 -8.09 2.24 2.19
C VAL A 24 -8.69 1.90 3.54
N LYS A 25 -10.02 1.85 3.65
CA LYS A 25 -10.69 1.49 4.91
C LYS A 25 -10.35 0.07 5.36
N ASP A 26 -10.38 -0.90 4.46
CA ASP A 26 -10.07 -2.30 4.79
C ASP A 26 -8.61 -2.44 5.24
N ILE A 27 -7.68 -1.72 4.60
CA ILE A 27 -6.27 -1.70 5.00
C ILE A 27 -6.08 -1.01 6.36
N GLN A 28 -6.78 0.09 6.63
CA GLN A 28 -6.74 0.76 7.93
C GLN A 28 -7.25 -0.14 9.06
N ASP A 29 -8.37 -0.83 8.83
CA ASP A 29 -8.96 -1.76 9.79
C ASP A 29 -8.03 -2.95 10.04
N ALA A 30 -7.38 -3.48 8.98
CA ALA A 30 -6.37 -4.52 9.12
C ALA A 30 -5.12 -4.02 9.86
N CYS A 31 -4.58 -2.84 9.52
CA CYS A 31 -3.44 -2.25 10.22
C CYS A 31 -3.71 -2.14 11.72
N LYS A 32 -4.89 -1.65 12.10
CA LYS A 32 -5.32 -1.56 13.50
C LYS A 32 -5.41 -2.93 14.19
N LEU A 33 -5.82 -3.97 13.48
CA LEU A 33 -5.90 -5.33 14.03
C LEU A 33 -4.50 -5.91 14.31
N PHE A 34 -3.51 -5.59 13.46
CA PHE A 34 -2.13 -6.08 13.58
C PHE A 34 -1.20 -5.15 14.38
N GLU A 35 -1.63 -3.94 14.72
CA GLU A 35 -0.89 -2.97 15.53
C GLU A 35 -0.33 -3.56 16.84
N PRO A 36 -1.06 -4.40 17.62
CA PRO A 36 -0.50 -5.00 18.81
C PRO A 36 0.71 -5.91 18.55
N ILE A 37 0.77 -6.57 17.39
CA ILE A 37 1.89 -7.42 17.00
C ILE A 37 3.07 -6.54 16.56
N TYR A 38 2.78 -5.48 15.81
CA TYR A 38 3.78 -4.49 15.42
C TYR A 38 4.48 -3.88 16.64
N ASP A 39 3.71 -3.47 17.64
CA ASP A 39 4.25 -2.91 18.89
C ASP A 39 5.04 -3.96 19.70
N GLN A 40 4.51 -5.18 19.85
CA GLN A 40 5.17 -6.25 20.61
C GLN A 40 6.49 -6.72 19.99
N THR A 41 6.63 -6.57 18.68
CA THR A 41 7.81 -7.00 17.93
C THR A 41 8.77 -5.85 17.64
N ASP A 42 8.51 -4.65 18.17
CA ASP A 42 9.29 -3.43 17.90
C ASP A 42 9.47 -3.20 16.39
N GLY A 43 8.36 -3.33 15.64
CA GLY A 43 8.36 -3.21 14.19
C GLY A 43 8.96 -4.41 13.44
N GLY A 44 9.15 -5.56 14.09
CA GLY A 44 9.62 -6.80 13.45
C GLY A 44 8.56 -7.54 12.62
N ASP A 45 7.28 -7.42 12.97
CA ASP A 45 6.13 -8.05 12.32
C ASP A 45 4.87 -7.15 12.44
N GLY A 46 3.68 -7.64 12.07
CA GLY A 46 2.42 -6.92 12.22
C GLY A 46 2.13 -5.91 11.12
N TYR A 47 2.79 -6.05 9.96
CA TYR A 47 2.58 -5.17 8.81
C TYR A 47 1.42 -5.63 7.93
N VAL A 48 0.79 -4.65 7.29
CA VAL A 48 -0.23 -4.88 6.26
C VAL A 48 0.21 -4.21 4.97
N SER A 49 0.19 -4.95 3.86
CA SER A 49 0.60 -4.41 2.55
C SER A 49 -0.59 -3.98 1.71
N VAL A 50 -0.46 -2.85 1.01
CA VAL A 50 -1.39 -2.40 -0.03
C VAL A 50 -0.63 -2.14 -1.32
N GLU A 51 -1.13 -2.63 -2.44
CA GLU A 51 -0.46 -2.58 -3.74
C GLU A 51 -0.87 -1.36 -4.56
N VAL A 52 0.10 -0.72 -5.21
CA VAL A 52 -0.17 0.30 -6.22
C VAL A 52 -0.87 -0.33 -7.42
N SER A 53 -1.55 0.48 -8.24
CA SER A 53 -2.20 -0.03 -9.45
C SER A 53 -1.20 -0.73 -10.37
N PRO A 54 -1.44 -1.98 -10.81
CA PRO A 54 -0.56 -2.69 -11.73
C PRO A 54 -0.35 -1.98 -13.07
N ARG A 55 -1.26 -1.07 -13.43
CA ARG A 55 -1.15 -0.25 -14.65
C ARG A 55 0.01 0.74 -14.60
N LEU A 56 0.56 1.00 -13.41
CA LEU A 56 1.70 1.89 -13.19
C LEU A 56 3.04 1.16 -13.23
N ALA A 57 3.08 -0.15 -13.50
CA ALA A 57 4.30 -0.96 -13.45
C ALA A 57 5.44 -0.48 -14.39
N ASP A 58 5.09 0.28 -15.44
CA ASP A 58 6.03 0.89 -16.39
C ASP A 58 6.10 2.44 -16.24
N ASP A 59 5.38 3.01 -15.27
CA ASP A 59 5.35 4.44 -14.97
C ASP A 59 5.98 4.72 -13.61
N THR A 60 7.26 5.10 -13.63
CA THR A 60 8.04 5.39 -12.44
C THR A 60 7.43 6.53 -11.62
N GLU A 61 7.10 7.67 -12.26
CA GLU A 61 6.60 8.86 -11.57
C GLU A 61 5.19 8.60 -11.04
N GLY A 62 4.32 7.98 -11.85
CA GLY A 62 2.99 7.59 -11.43
C GLY A 62 3.02 6.62 -10.26
N THR A 63 3.96 5.68 -10.23
CA THR A 63 4.17 4.76 -9.09
C THR A 63 4.59 5.49 -7.83
N ILE A 64 5.52 6.46 -7.92
CA ILE A 64 5.98 7.25 -6.78
C ILE A 64 4.81 8.02 -6.17
N GLU A 65 4.05 8.73 -6.99
CA GLU A 65 2.94 9.55 -6.52
C GLU A 65 1.79 8.70 -5.97
N ALA A 66 1.49 7.56 -6.60
CA ALA A 66 0.52 6.60 -6.07
C ALA A 66 0.96 6.02 -4.71
N ALA A 67 2.25 5.71 -4.56
CA ALA A 67 2.80 5.19 -3.30
C ALA A 67 2.74 6.22 -2.17
N LYS A 68 3.14 7.47 -2.44
CA LYS A 68 3.03 8.59 -1.49
C LYS A 68 1.58 8.85 -1.11
N TRP A 69 0.67 8.84 -2.09
CA TRP A 69 -0.75 9.03 -1.85
C TRP A 69 -1.32 7.92 -0.97
N LEU A 70 -1.07 6.65 -1.30
CA LEU A 70 -1.54 5.50 -0.52
C LEU A 70 -1.03 5.53 0.91
N HIS A 71 0.26 5.77 1.11
CA HIS A 71 0.85 5.87 2.45
C HIS A 71 0.17 6.97 3.27
N LYS A 72 -0.05 8.14 2.65
CA LYS A 72 -0.70 9.28 3.29
C LYS A 72 -2.17 9.03 3.64
N VAL A 73 -2.94 8.36 2.77
CA VAL A 73 -4.38 8.13 3.04
C VAL A 73 -4.60 6.98 4.00
N VAL A 74 -3.72 5.97 4.03
CA VAL A 74 -3.79 4.89 5.02
C VAL A 74 -3.39 5.41 6.39
N ASP A 75 -2.32 6.20 6.49
CA ASP A 75 -1.88 6.89 7.72
C ASP A 75 -1.69 5.92 8.91
N ARG A 76 -0.91 4.85 8.68
CA ARG A 76 -0.59 3.84 9.69
C ARG A 76 0.89 3.49 9.65
N PRO A 77 1.56 3.33 10.81
CA PRO A 77 3.00 3.04 10.87
C PRO A 77 3.36 1.64 10.35
N ASN A 78 2.42 0.70 10.43
CA ASN A 78 2.59 -0.69 10.02
C ASN A 78 2.07 -0.97 8.59
N VAL A 79 1.96 0.06 7.74
CA VAL A 79 1.62 -0.13 6.33
C VAL A 79 2.87 -0.35 5.47
N TYR A 80 2.82 -1.35 4.61
CA TYR A 80 3.74 -1.48 3.48
C TYR A 80 3.06 -1.03 2.20
N ILE A 81 3.72 -0.17 1.43
CA ILE A 81 3.33 0.08 0.05
C ILE A 81 4.00 -0.96 -0.84
N LYS A 82 3.19 -1.71 -1.56
CA LYS A 82 3.65 -2.82 -2.38
C LYS A 82 3.85 -2.33 -3.82
N ILE A 83 5.08 -2.46 -4.31
CA ILE A 83 5.51 -1.98 -5.64
C ILE A 83 6.06 -3.17 -6.44
N PRO A 84 5.64 -3.34 -7.72
CA PRO A 84 6.20 -4.36 -8.60
C PRO A 84 7.73 -4.26 -8.76
N ALA A 85 8.39 -5.41 -8.85
CA ALA A 85 9.83 -5.60 -9.00
C ALA A 85 10.22 -5.63 -10.48
N THR A 86 9.62 -4.75 -11.28
CA THR A 86 10.01 -4.55 -12.67
C THR A 86 11.24 -3.66 -12.72
N GLU A 87 12.06 -3.79 -13.77
CA GLU A 87 13.22 -2.90 -13.96
C GLU A 87 12.80 -1.41 -13.98
N ALA A 88 11.63 -1.12 -14.54
CA ALA A 88 11.04 0.22 -14.60
C ALA A 88 10.61 0.78 -13.22
N CYS A 89 10.28 -0.09 -12.25
CA CYS A 89 9.93 0.32 -10.89
C CYS A 89 11.12 0.39 -9.92
N VAL A 90 12.33 -0.05 -10.32
CA VAL A 90 13.51 0.07 -9.45
C VAL A 90 13.79 1.52 -9.00
N PRO A 91 13.69 2.54 -9.87
CA PRO A 91 13.88 3.93 -9.44
C PRO A 91 12.77 4.41 -8.49
N SER A 92 11.51 3.99 -8.70
CA SER A 92 10.40 4.37 -7.83
C SER A 92 10.52 3.74 -6.45
N ILE A 93 10.94 2.48 -6.35
CA ILE A 93 11.22 1.83 -5.06
C ILE A 93 12.26 2.63 -4.25
N LYS A 94 13.37 3.04 -4.89
CA LYS A 94 14.43 3.80 -4.23
C LYS A 94 13.92 5.14 -3.71
N GLU A 95 13.16 5.86 -4.54
CA GLU A 95 12.62 7.17 -4.18
C GLU A 95 11.60 7.04 -3.03
N VAL A 96 10.69 6.07 -3.09
CA VAL A 96 9.68 5.86 -2.05
C VAL A 96 10.34 5.52 -0.71
N ILE A 97 11.36 4.66 -0.70
CA ILE A 97 12.15 4.36 0.50
C ILE A 97 12.89 5.61 0.99
N ALA A 98 13.48 6.41 0.09
CA ALA A 98 14.15 7.66 0.48
C ALA A 98 13.19 8.69 1.10
N ASN A 99 11.90 8.61 0.80
CA ASN A 99 10.84 9.42 1.41
C ASN A 99 10.34 8.87 2.76
N GLY A 100 10.97 7.84 3.33
CA GLY A 100 10.59 7.28 4.63
C GLY A 100 9.36 6.38 4.57
N ILE A 101 8.98 5.90 3.37
CA ILE A 101 7.84 5.00 3.19
C ILE A 101 8.35 3.56 3.12
N SER A 102 7.81 2.72 3.99
CA SER A 102 8.07 1.29 4.02
C SER A 102 7.53 0.60 2.75
N VAL A 103 8.39 -0.13 2.02
CA VAL A 103 8.04 -0.77 0.74
C VAL A 103 8.16 -2.30 0.81
N ASN A 104 7.14 -2.98 0.27
CA ASN A 104 7.18 -4.40 -0.05
C ASN A 104 7.38 -4.60 -1.56
N VAL A 105 8.54 -5.10 -1.96
CA VAL A 105 8.84 -5.32 -3.39
C VAL A 105 8.29 -6.67 -3.84
N THR A 106 7.45 -6.70 -4.89
CA THR A 106 6.72 -7.91 -5.33
C THR A 106 6.89 -8.22 -6.82
N VAL A 107 6.72 -9.47 -7.24
CA VAL A 107 6.89 -10.09 -8.59
C VAL A 107 8.31 -10.40 -9.08
N SER A 108 8.90 -11.42 -8.45
CA SER A 108 9.47 -12.59 -9.13
C SER A 108 9.53 -13.74 -8.11
N LEU A 109 9.57 -14.99 -8.56
CA LEU A 109 9.49 -16.22 -7.75
C LEU A 109 10.66 -16.43 -6.75
N CYS A 110 11.32 -15.37 -6.26
CA CYS A 110 12.49 -15.44 -5.38
C CYS A 110 12.58 -14.19 -4.48
N TYR A 111 12.53 -14.39 -3.16
CA TYR A 111 12.77 -13.45 -2.06
C TYR A 111 11.88 -12.18 -1.99
N ILE A 112 10.93 -12.20 -1.04
CA ILE A 112 10.29 -10.98 -0.52
C ILE A 112 11.37 -10.17 0.20
N LEU A 113 11.69 -8.98 -0.32
CA LEU A 113 12.51 -8.00 0.37
C LEU A 113 11.59 -6.91 0.91
N SER A 114 11.33 -6.96 2.21
CA SER A 114 10.69 -5.87 2.95
C SER A 114 11.79 -4.94 3.46
N TYR A 115 11.76 -3.68 3.03
CA TYR A 115 12.68 -2.65 3.54
C TYR A 115 11.95 -1.85 4.60
N ASN A 116 12.44 -1.95 5.82
CA ASN A 116 11.88 -1.27 6.98
C ASN A 116 12.73 -0.05 7.34
N ILE A 117 12.08 1.05 7.65
CA ILE A 117 12.76 2.31 7.98
C ILE A 117 12.48 2.54 9.47
N ASN A 118 13.44 2.18 10.31
CA ASN A 118 13.45 2.45 11.75
C ASN A 118 13.75 3.93 12.03
#